data_AF-A0A540WHS5-F1
#
_entry.id   AF-A0A540WHS5-F1
#
_cell.length_a   1.000
_cell.length_b   1.000
_cell.length_c   1.000
_cell.angle_alpha   90.00
_cell.angle_beta   90.00
_cell.angle_gamma   90.00
#
_symmetry.space_group_name_H-M   'P 1'
#
loop_
_entity.id
_entity.type
_entity.pdbx_description
1 polymer ?
#
loop_
_entity_poly.entity_id
_entity_poly.type
_entity_poly.pdbx_seq_one_letter_code
_entity_poly.pdbx_strand_id
1 'polypeptide(L)'
;FQVMFSFQNTPRQDLSMPGLQSTYLLVDPGSAKFDLLLELREDRPDEIFGWLEYNTDLFDVATIQRMRGHFYSLLGAVAANPDARLSELPLLTQEEQLQLLSDFQGQQDDFPRDVCLHSLIEAQARRTPDAEALRFEDSALSYAQLDSRSNQLAHHLRSLGARPGSLVGVCLERSLDLVVALLAVLKSGAAYVPLDPAYPRERLAGMLEDADAPVLLTHEHLKSVLPQHDSRVLCLDSQWDDVAAHSRDSLPLLAGPDAPAYVIFTSGSTGRPKGAINSHSGIVNRLLWMQQQYGLSPDDTVLQKTPFSFDVSVWEFFWPLMTGARLVLAKPGGHQDPAYLVSLISEQRVSTLHFVPSMLRAFLEEPGVEKLSGLRRVMCSGEALPAELVRRAHALLPASAEVHNLYGPTEAAVDVSFWH
;
A
#
# COMPACT_ATOMS: atom_id res chain seq x y z
N PHE A 1 -11.18 -38.65 1.73
CA PHE A 1 -10.88 -37.61 2.75
C PHE A 1 -9.37 -37.53 2.89
N GLN A 2 -8.85 -36.37 3.30
CA GLN A 2 -7.41 -36.13 3.45
C GLN A 2 -6.94 -36.31 4.90
N VAL A 3 -7.83 -36.03 5.85
CA VAL A 3 -7.59 -36.21 7.28
C VAL A 3 -8.40 -37.41 7.78
N MET A 4 -7.74 -38.34 8.46
CA MET A 4 -8.36 -39.46 9.16
C MET A 4 -8.36 -39.20 10.67
N PHE A 5 -9.49 -39.47 11.31
CA PHE A 5 -9.59 -39.50 12.77
C PHE A 5 -9.99 -40.92 13.20
N SER A 6 -9.22 -41.51 14.10
CA SER A 6 -9.49 -42.82 14.67
C SER A 6 -9.50 -42.71 16.19
N PHE A 7 -10.55 -43.20 16.83
CA PHE A 7 -10.65 -43.30 18.29
C PHE A 7 -10.94 -44.73 18.69
N GLN A 8 -10.06 -45.33 19.51
CA GLN A 8 -10.20 -46.70 19.98
C GLN A 8 -10.34 -46.74 21.51
N ASN A 9 -11.51 -47.15 21.98
CA ASN A 9 -11.87 -47.22 23.40
C ASN A 9 -12.03 -48.66 23.92
N THR A 10 -11.55 -49.65 23.16
CA THR A 10 -11.56 -51.05 23.60
C THR A 10 -10.46 -51.25 24.64
N PRO A 11 -10.79 -51.65 25.89
CA PRO A 11 -9.79 -51.84 26.94
C PRO A 11 -8.72 -52.85 26.51
N ARG A 12 -7.46 -52.44 26.60
CA ARG A 12 -6.33 -53.26 26.20
C ARG A 12 -6.05 -54.30 27.29
N GLN A 13 -5.96 -55.57 26.91
CA GLN A 13 -5.53 -56.63 27.83
C GLN A 13 -4.01 -56.77 27.77
N ASP A 14 -3.33 -56.53 28.89
CA ASP A 14 -1.91 -56.80 28.99
C ASP A 14 -1.63 -58.30 28.86
N LEU A 15 -0.60 -58.65 28.08
CA LEU A 15 -0.11 -60.02 27.99
C LEU A 15 0.57 -60.38 29.32
N SER A 16 -0.18 -61.04 30.21
CA SER A 16 0.31 -61.51 31.50
C SER A 16 0.88 -62.93 31.37
N MET A 17 2.18 -63.07 31.61
CA MET A 17 2.85 -64.37 31.76
C MET A 17 3.60 -64.40 33.10
N PRO A 18 3.55 -65.50 33.87
CA PRO A 18 4.22 -65.58 35.17
C PRO A 18 5.73 -65.26 35.06
N GLY A 19 6.20 -64.27 35.82
CA GLY A 19 7.61 -63.87 35.86
C GLY A 19 8.10 -63.01 34.70
N LEU A 20 7.23 -62.55 33.80
CA LEU A 20 7.57 -61.69 32.66
C LEU A 20 6.74 -60.40 32.67
N GLN A 21 7.39 -59.27 32.39
CA GLN A 21 6.74 -57.99 32.12
C GLN A 21 6.70 -57.77 30.60
N SER A 22 5.52 -57.46 30.06
CA SER A 22 5.34 -57.09 28.65
C SER A 22 5.17 -55.58 28.54
N THR A 23 5.79 -54.99 27.51
CA THR A 23 5.59 -53.58 27.15
C THR A 23 5.38 -53.50 25.64
N TYR A 24 4.45 -52.67 25.20
CA TYR A 24 4.22 -52.43 23.79
C TYR A 24 5.23 -51.41 23.28
N LEU A 25 5.90 -51.75 22.17
CA LEU A 25 6.72 -50.81 21.44
C LEU A 25 5.89 -50.21 20.31
N LEU A 26 5.74 -48.89 20.30
CA LEU A 26 5.22 -48.20 19.13
C LEU A 26 6.28 -48.29 18.03
N VAL A 27 5.90 -48.86 16.88
CA VAL A 27 6.78 -48.92 15.71
C VAL A 27 6.34 -47.82 14.76
N ASP A 28 7.26 -46.90 14.45
CA ASP A 28 7.06 -45.94 13.37
C ASP A 28 7.09 -46.70 12.03
N PRO A 29 5.98 -46.73 11.27
CA PRO A 29 5.93 -47.42 9.99
C PRO A 29 6.77 -46.75 8.91
N GLY A 30 7.34 -45.56 9.16
CA GLY A 30 8.16 -44.81 8.22
C GLY A 30 7.40 -44.34 6.97
N SER A 31 6.07 -44.39 7.00
CA SER A 31 5.19 -44.00 5.90
C SER A 31 3.86 -43.50 6.44
N ALA A 32 3.26 -42.53 5.73
CA ALA A 32 1.96 -41.97 6.05
C ALA A 32 0.88 -42.51 5.10
N LYS A 33 -0.24 -42.97 5.64
CA LYS A 33 -1.37 -43.52 4.85
C LYS A 33 -2.32 -42.45 4.33
N PHE A 34 -2.33 -41.29 4.99
CA PHE A 34 -3.15 -40.12 4.70
C PHE A 34 -2.28 -38.86 4.80
N ASP A 35 -2.80 -37.71 4.39
CA ASP A 35 -2.11 -36.42 4.59
C ASP A 35 -1.89 -36.19 6.10
N LEU A 36 -2.92 -36.46 6.91
CA LEU A 36 -2.87 -36.43 8.37
C LEU A 36 -3.78 -37.51 8.98
N LEU A 37 -3.28 -38.27 9.95
CA LEU A 37 -4.04 -39.23 10.76
C LEU A 37 -3.85 -38.89 12.23
N LEU A 38 -4.95 -38.58 12.92
CA LEU A 38 -5.00 -38.52 14.38
C LEU A 38 -5.56 -39.83 14.90
N GLU A 39 -4.73 -40.60 15.59
CA GLU A 39 -5.14 -41.82 16.28
C GLU A 39 -5.13 -41.57 17.79
N LEU A 40 -6.30 -41.71 18.41
CA LEU A 40 -6.52 -41.57 19.85
C LEU A 40 -7.01 -42.90 20.43
N ARG A 41 -6.60 -43.17 21.67
CA ARG A 41 -6.91 -44.40 22.38
C ARG A 41 -7.17 -44.13 23.86
N GLU A 42 -8.05 -44.93 24.43
CA GLU A 42 -8.40 -44.92 25.86
C GLU A 42 -8.03 -46.31 26.44
N ASP A 43 -6.74 -46.53 26.70
CA ASP A 43 -6.25 -47.81 27.25
C ASP A 43 -6.36 -47.86 28.78
N ARG A 44 -6.45 -46.70 29.45
CA ARG A 44 -6.53 -46.57 30.92
C ARG A 44 -7.68 -45.64 31.30
N PRO A 45 -8.31 -45.83 32.48
CA PRO A 45 -9.30 -44.89 32.98
C PRO A 45 -8.74 -43.47 33.07
N ASP A 46 -9.54 -42.49 32.68
CA ASP A 46 -9.25 -41.05 32.76
C ASP A 46 -8.05 -40.57 31.92
N GLU A 47 -7.53 -41.40 31.00
CA GLU A 47 -6.41 -41.03 30.11
C GLU A 47 -6.76 -41.32 28.64
N ILE A 48 -6.69 -40.27 27.81
CA ILE A 48 -6.67 -40.40 26.35
C ILE A 48 -5.24 -40.14 25.88
N PHE A 49 -4.65 -41.10 25.19
CA PHE A 49 -3.33 -40.96 24.58
C PHE A 49 -3.44 -41.24 23.08
N GLY A 50 -2.49 -40.74 22.30
CA GLY A 50 -2.54 -40.89 20.85
C GLY A 50 -1.34 -40.30 20.16
N TRP A 51 -1.35 -40.35 18.84
CA TRP A 51 -0.31 -39.79 18.00
C TRP A 51 -0.88 -39.21 16.71
N LEU A 52 -0.08 -38.33 16.10
CA LEU A 52 -0.31 -37.79 14.78
C LEU A 52 0.67 -38.45 13.81
N GLU A 53 0.15 -39.13 12.80
CA GLU A 53 0.88 -39.58 11.62
C GLU A 53 0.62 -38.57 10.49
N TYR A 54 1.67 -38.14 9.78
CA TYR A 54 1.54 -37.09 8.77
C TYR A 54 2.51 -37.28 7.60
N ASN A 55 2.11 -36.78 6.43
CA ASN A 55 2.97 -36.78 5.25
C ASN A 55 4.04 -35.68 5.33
N THR A 56 5.32 -36.05 5.33
CA THR A 56 6.46 -35.13 5.44
C THR A 56 6.69 -34.27 4.20
N ASP A 57 6.12 -34.64 3.05
CA ASP A 57 6.12 -33.79 1.84
C ASP A 57 5.16 -32.59 2.00
N LEU A 58 4.22 -32.67 2.95
CA LEU A 58 3.19 -31.65 3.19
C LEU A 58 3.40 -30.88 4.51
N PHE A 59 3.92 -31.54 5.55
CA PHE A 59 4.06 -30.95 6.88
C PHE A 59 5.45 -31.16 7.45
N ASP A 60 6.00 -30.11 8.05
CA ASP A 60 7.16 -30.20 8.92
C ASP A 60 6.76 -30.49 10.38
N VAL A 61 7.75 -30.93 11.17
CA VAL A 61 7.57 -31.26 12.59
C VAL A 61 7.00 -30.05 13.37
N ALA A 62 7.47 -28.84 13.07
CA ALA A 62 7.03 -27.61 13.74
C ALA A 62 5.54 -27.32 13.49
N THR A 63 5.05 -27.53 12.27
CA THR A 63 3.65 -27.37 11.91
C THR A 63 2.76 -28.34 12.67
N ILE A 64 3.15 -29.61 12.76
CA ILE A 64 2.39 -30.63 13.50
C ILE A 64 2.41 -30.35 15.00
N GLN A 65 3.53 -29.85 15.55
CA GLN A 65 3.60 -29.42 16.94
C GLN A 65 2.67 -28.24 17.25
N ARG A 66 2.56 -27.25 16.34
CA ARG A 66 1.59 -26.15 16.46
C ARG A 66 0.15 -26.67 16.39
N MET A 67 -0.19 -27.48 15.40
CA MET A 67 -1.52 -28.08 15.27
C MET A 67 -1.92 -28.90 16.51
N ARG A 68 -0.98 -29.65 17.09
CA ARG A 68 -1.19 -30.35 18.37
C ARG A 68 -1.49 -29.37 19.51
N GLY A 69 -0.75 -28.26 19.59
CA GLY A 69 -1.02 -27.18 20.54
C GLY A 69 -2.42 -26.59 20.40
N HIS A 70 -2.85 -26.33 19.16
CA HIS A 70 -4.20 -25.86 18.86
C HIS A 70 -5.28 -26.85 19.29
N PHE A 71 -5.07 -28.14 19.01
CA PHE A 71 -6.00 -29.18 19.40
C PHE A 71 -6.14 -29.28 20.92
N TYR A 72 -5.05 -29.19 21.67
CA TYR A 72 -5.10 -29.15 23.14
C TYR A 72 -5.78 -27.89 23.67
N SER A 73 -5.53 -26.72 23.09
CA SER A 73 -6.21 -25.47 23.47
C SER A 73 -7.72 -25.61 23.31
N LEU A 74 -8.17 -26.12 22.16
CA LEU A 74 -9.57 -26.36 21.87
C LEU A 74 -10.18 -27.38 22.83
N LEU A 75 -9.55 -28.55 23.03
CA LEU A 75 -10.06 -29.59 23.94
C LEU A 75 -10.16 -29.09 25.39
N GLY A 76 -9.16 -28.33 25.86
CA GLY A 76 -9.17 -27.74 27.19
C GLY A 76 -10.32 -26.75 27.37
N ALA A 77 -10.59 -25.93 26.36
CA ALA A 77 -11.69 -24.97 26.38
C ALA A 77 -13.07 -25.66 26.35
N VAL A 78 -13.25 -26.70 25.52
CA VAL A 78 -14.47 -27.53 25.49
C VAL A 78 -14.71 -28.20 26.84
N ALA A 79 -13.67 -28.79 27.44
CA ALA A 79 -13.78 -29.48 28.73
C ALA A 79 -14.14 -28.52 29.87
N ALA A 80 -13.60 -27.30 29.86
CA ALA A 80 -13.86 -26.30 30.88
C ALA A 80 -15.25 -25.65 30.76
N ASN A 81 -15.79 -25.53 29.53
CA ASN A 81 -17.10 -24.93 29.27
C ASN A 81 -17.83 -25.63 28.11
N PRO A 82 -18.51 -26.76 28.37
CA PRO A 82 -19.10 -27.61 27.33
C PRO A 82 -20.30 -26.97 26.63
N ASP A 83 -20.95 -25.97 27.25
CA ASP A 83 -22.10 -25.26 26.70
C ASP A 83 -21.69 -24.01 25.88
N ALA A 84 -20.38 -23.69 25.82
CA ALA A 84 -19.87 -22.59 25.02
C ALA A 84 -20.14 -22.80 23.52
N ARG A 85 -20.38 -21.70 22.80
CA ARG A 85 -20.53 -21.78 21.34
C ARG A 85 -19.20 -22.14 20.71
N LEU A 86 -19.22 -23.04 19.72
CA LEU A 86 -18.01 -23.45 18.98
C LEU A 86 -17.22 -22.25 18.41
N SER A 87 -17.90 -21.19 17.99
CA SER A 87 -17.28 -19.97 17.45
C SER A 87 -16.54 -19.11 18.49
N GLU A 88 -16.74 -19.38 19.78
CA GLU A 88 -16.13 -18.63 20.89
C GLU A 88 -14.94 -19.37 21.51
N LEU A 89 -14.71 -20.63 21.11
CA LEU A 89 -13.62 -21.43 21.64
C LEU A 89 -12.28 -21.01 21.01
N PRO A 90 -11.23 -20.83 21.81
CA PRO A 90 -9.90 -20.50 21.30
C PRO A 90 -9.30 -21.68 20.54
N LEU A 91 -8.66 -21.38 19.41
CA LEU A 91 -7.83 -22.33 18.68
C LEU A 91 -6.34 -22.06 18.90
N LEU A 92 -5.96 -20.78 18.95
CA LEU A 92 -4.58 -20.39 19.15
C LEU A 92 -4.15 -20.61 20.59
N THR A 93 -2.90 -21.05 20.75
CA THR A 93 -2.27 -21.09 22.06
C THR A 93 -2.05 -19.67 22.59
N GLN A 94 -1.87 -19.53 23.92
CA GLN A 94 -1.55 -18.23 24.53
C GLN A 94 -0.23 -17.65 23.97
N GLU A 95 0.75 -18.51 23.70
CA GLU A 95 2.04 -18.13 23.10
C GLU A 95 1.85 -17.52 21.70
N GLU A 96 1.03 -18.14 20.85
CA GLU A 96 0.73 -17.61 19.52
C GLU A 96 -0.11 -16.34 19.58
N GLN A 97 -1.03 -16.22 20.54
CA GLN A 97 -1.77 -14.97 20.74
C GLN A 97 -0.82 -13.83 21.12
N LEU A 98 0.14 -14.06 22.01
CA LEU A 98 1.16 -13.09 22.38
C LEU A 98 2.05 -12.74 21.17
N GLN A 99 2.46 -13.74 20.39
CA GLN A 99 3.24 -13.53 19.17
C GLN A 99 2.51 -12.62 18.17
N LEU A 100 1.22 -12.88 17.91
CA LEU A 100 0.43 -12.07 16.98
C LEU A 100 0.18 -10.65 17.51
N LEU A 101 -0.06 -10.50 18.81
CA LEU A 101 -0.46 -9.23 19.41
C LEU A 101 0.72 -8.37 19.87
N SER A 102 1.92 -8.92 19.98
CA SER A 102 3.09 -8.19 20.48
C SER A 102 4.27 -8.32 19.52
N ASP A 103 4.70 -9.54 19.21
CA ASP A 103 5.93 -9.74 18.43
C ASP A 103 5.78 -9.26 16.98
N PHE A 104 4.61 -9.49 16.37
CA PHE A 104 4.34 -9.08 14.99
C PHE A 104 3.90 -7.62 14.84
N GLN A 105 3.53 -6.94 15.94
CA GLN A 105 3.22 -5.51 15.88
C GLN A 105 4.46 -4.65 15.59
N GLY A 106 5.65 -5.18 15.87
CA GLY A 106 6.91 -4.47 15.65
C GLY A 106 7.08 -3.25 16.56
N GLN A 107 8.03 -2.38 16.20
CA GLN A 107 8.28 -1.15 16.93
C GLN A 107 7.17 -0.14 16.67
N GLN A 108 6.60 0.44 17.73
CA GLN A 108 5.69 1.57 17.63
C GLN A 108 6.51 2.87 17.64
N ASP A 109 6.63 3.48 16.47
CA ASP A 109 7.28 4.78 16.33
C ASP A 109 6.28 5.93 16.57
N ASP A 110 6.74 6.97 17.27
CA ASP A 110 5.94 8.15 17.56
C ASP A 110 6.18 9.22 16.48
N PHE A 111 5.44 9.11 15.38
CA PHE A 111 5.42 10.13 14.34
C PHE A 111 4.48 11.30 14.72
N PRO A 112 4.80 12.55 14.33
CA PRO A 112 3.90 13.69 14.50
C PRO A 112 2.49 13.42 13.95
N ARG A 113 1.47 13.63 14.78
CA ARG A 113 0.06 13.36 14.45
C ARG A 113 -0.76 14.62 14.20
N ASP A 114 -0.21 15.78 14.49
CA ASP A 114 -0.84 17.10 14.41
C ASP A 114 -0.43 17.89 13.16
N VAL A 115 0.20 17.23 12.19
CA VAL A 115 0.70 17.86 10.96
C VAL A 115 -0.11 17.45 9.74
N CYS A 116 -0.37 18.42 8.86
CA CYS A 116 -0.94 18.15 7.54
C CYS A 116 0.16 17.94 6.50
N LEU A 117 -0.15 17.12 5.50
CA LEU A 117 0.78 16.77 4.41
C LEU A 117 1.38 18.00 3.72
N HIS A 118 0.54 18.98 3.36
CA HIS A 118 0.98 20.19 2.68
C HIS A 118 1.94 21.04 3.55
N SER A 119 1.80 21.00 4.88
CA SER A 119 2.67 21.75 5.80
C SER A 119 4.11 21.23 5.80
N LEU A 120 4.32 19.93 5.59
CA LEU A 120 5.66 19.33 5.44
C LEU A 120 6.35 19.84 4.17
N ILE A 121 5.60 19.97 3.08
CA ILE A 121 6.08 20.47 1.79
C ILE A 121 6.37 21.97 1.87
N GLU A 122 5.51 22.76 2.51
CA GLU A 122 5.75 24.19 2.76
C GLU A 122 7.01 24.41 3.61
N ALA A 123 7.23 23.56 4.63
CA ALA A 123 8.44 23.61 5.43
C ALA A 123 9.68 23.29 4.60
N GLN A 124 9.61 22.29 3.71
CA GLN A 124 10.68 21.99 2.78
C GLN A 124 10.95 23.14 1.81
N ALA A 125 9.90 23.75 1.26
CA ALA A 125 10.04 24.86 0.31
C ALA A 125 10.75 26.08 0.92
N ARG A 126 10.53 26.34 2.22
CA ARG A 126 11.27 27.36 2.97
C ARG A 126 12.74 27.00 3.20
N ARG A 127 13.06 25.70 3.33
CA ARG A 127 14.44 25.23 3.57
C ARG A 127 15.31 25.31 2.32
N THR A 128 14.78 24.98 1.15
CA THR A 128 15.53 24.90 -0.10
C THR A 128 14.77 25.55 -1.28
N PRO A 129 14.48 26.86 -1.22
CA PRO A 129 13.57 27.53 -2.16
C PRO A 129 14.01 27.47 -3.63
N ASP A 130 15.33 27.51 -3.87
CA ASP A 130 15.92 27.57 -5.20
C ASP A 130 16.20 26.19 -5.80
N ALA A 131 16.10 25.11 -5.01
CA ALA A 131 16.30 23.75 -5.51
C ALA A 131 15.16 23.36 -6.46
N GLU A 132 15.49 22.54 -7.47
CA GLU A 132 14.50 22.02 -8.41
C GLU A 132 13.59 21.00 -7.69
N ALA A 133 12.30 21.33 -7.60
CA ALA A 133 11.31 20.46 -6.95
C ALA A 133 10.66 19.51 -7.96
N LEU A 134 10.32 20.03 -9.14
CA LEU A 134 9.45 19.36 -10.09
C LEU A 134 9.94 19.59 -11.51
N ARG A 135 10.03 18.52 -12.30
CA ARG A 135 10.37 18.56 -13.72
C ARG A 135 9.36 17.78 -14.55
N PHE A 136 8.98 18.39 -15.67
CA PHE A 136 8.19 17.75 -16.71
C PHE A 136 8.71 18.21 -18.08
N GLU A 137 9.22 17.26 -18.85
CA GLU A 137 9.91 17.53 -20.12
C GLU A 137 11.00 18.61 -19.93
N ASP A 138 11.00 19.64 -20.78
CA ASP A 138 11.97 20.74 -20.73
C ASP A 138 11.66 21.79 -19.66
N SER A 139 10.50 21.68 -18.98
CA SER A 139 10.07 22.64 -17.97
C SER A 139 10.34 22.15 -16.55
N ALA A 140 10.67 23.08 -15.65
CA ALA A 140 10.88 22.78 -14.24
C ALA A 140 10.37 23.91 -13.34
N LEU A 141 10.02 23.55 -12.11
CA LEU A 141 9.71 24.47 -11.03
C LEU A 141 10.67 24.26 -9.87
N SER A 142 11.18 25.36 -9.32
CA SER A 142 11.82 25.33 -8.01
C SER A 142 10.79 25.10 -6.90
N TYR A 143 11.26 24.74 -5.71
CA TYR A 143 10.43 24.62 -4.53
C TYR A 143 9.63 25.90 -4.23
N ALA A 144 10.26 27.09 -4.34
CA ALA A 144 9.57 28.36 -4.14
C ALA A 144 8.52 28.65 -5.21
N GLN A 145 8.78 28.27 -6.46
CA GLN A 145 7.81 28.45 -7.56
C GLN A 145 6.61 27.52 -7.40
N LEU A 146 6.83 26.26 -7.04
CA LEU A 146 5.77 25.30 -6.75
C LEU A 146 4.92 25.77 -5.56
N ASP A 147 5.56 26.23 -4.49
CA ASP A 147 4.87 26.74 -3.30
C ASP A 147 4.01 27.96 -3.65
N SER A 148 4.59 28.96 -4.33
CA SER A 148 3.89 30.17 -4.75
C SER A 148 2.70 29.87 -5.66
N ARG A 149 2.86 29.04 -6.69
CA ARG A 149 1.77 28.73 -7.63
C ARG A 149 0.64 27.96 -6.94
N SER A 150 0.98 27.01 -6.06
CA SER A 150 -0.02 26.27 -5.29
C SER A 150 -0.72 27.16 -4.25
N ASN A 151 -0.04 28.15 -3.66
CA ASN A 151 -0.68 29.14 -2.78
C ASN A 151 -1.72 29.99 -3.53
N GLN A 152 -1.37 30.49 -4.71
CA GLN A 152 -2.29 31.28 -5.55
C GLN A 152 -3.56 30.49 -5.89
N LEU A 153 -3.38 29.25 -6.36
CA LEU A 153 -4.51 28.38 -6.67
C LEU A 153 -5.32 28.01 -5.40
N ALA A 154 -4.67 27.79 -4.26
CA ALA A 154 -5.36 27.52 -3.00
C ALA A 154 -6.21 28.71 -2.52
N HIS A 155 -5.73 29.94 -2.64
CA HIS A 155 -6.50 31.15 -2.35
C HIS A 155 -7.71 31.26 -3.27
N HIS A 156 -7.52 30.99 -4.56
CA HIS A 156 -8.62 30.99 -5.51
C HIS A 156 -9.66 29.90 -5.16
N LEU A 157 -9.23 28.66 -4.91
CA LEU A 157 -10.09 27.55 -4.49
C LEU A 157 -10.90 27.89 -3.24
N ARG A 158 -10.30 28.53 -2.22
CA ARG A 158 -11.05 28.99 -1.03
C ARG A 158 -12.12 30.02 -1.39
N SER A 159 -11.85 30.93 -2.32
CA SER A 159 -12.86 31.89 -2.82
C SER A 159 -14.01 31.20 -3.56
N LEU A 160 -13.78 30.01 -4.11
CA LEU A 160 -14.77 29.17 -4.78
C LEU A 160 -15.51 28.23 -3.81
N GLY A 161 -15.20 28.26 -2.51
CA GLY A 161 -15.88 27.47 -1.49
C GLY A 161 -15.14 26.21 -1.02
N ALA A 162 -13.89 25.98 -1.48
CA ALA A 162 -13.06 24.89 -0.95
C ALA A 162 -12.74 25.15 0.54
N ARG A 163 -13.00 24.13 1.37
CA ARG A 163 -12.88 24.17 2.83
C ARG A 163 -12.66 22.75 3.40
N PRO A 164 -12.25 22.63 4.68
CA PRO A 164 -12.23 21.33 5.36
C PRO A 164 -13.52 20.54 5.18
N GLY A 165 -13.38 19.27 4.78
CA GLY A 165 -14.50 18.37 4.51
C GLY A 165 -15.15 18.48 3.13
N SER A 166 -14.74 19.45 2.29
CA SER A 166 -15.16 19.49 0.88
C SER A 166 -14.20 18.72 -0.03
N LEU A 167 -14.72 18.27 -1.18
CA LEU A 167 -13.96 17.59 -2.21
C LEU A 167 -13.72 18.52 -3.41
N VAL A 168 -12.56 18.40 -4.06
CA VAL A 168 -12.26 19.07 -5.33
C VAL A 168 -11.91 18.01 -6.36
N GLY A 169 -12.68 17.95 -7.44
CA GLY A 169 -12.39 17.07 -8.56
C GLY A 169 -11.16 17.56 -9.32
N VAL A 170 -10.24 16.67 -9.66
CA VAL A 170 -9.04 16.99 -10.46
C VAL A 170 -9.03 16.08 -11.68
N CYS A 171 -9.35 16.65 -12.85
CA CYS A 171 -9.36 15.97 -14.13
C CYS A 171 -8.25 16.58 -15.03
N LEU A 172 -7.02 16.12 -14.82
CA LEU A 172 -5.83 16.64 -15.50
C LEU A 172 -4.98 15.49 -16.01
N GLU A 173 -4.25 15.75 -17.08
CA GLU A 173 -3.14 14.89 -17.49
C GLU A 173 -1.87 15.23 -16.70
N ARG A 174 -0.91 14.31 -16.73
CA ARG A 174 0.37 14.45 -16.04
C ARG A 174 1.13 15.67 -16.59
N SER A 175 1.34 16.66 -15.73
CA SER A 175 1.89 17.97 -16.07
C SER A 175 2.33 18.69 -14.79
N LEU A 176 3.01 19.83 -14.92
CA LEU A 176 3.33 20.67 -13.75
C LEU A 176 2.05 21.13 -13.02
N ASP A 177 0.99 21.42 -13.79
CA ASP A 177 -0.29 21.88 -13.27
C ASP A 177 -0.98 20.83 -12.41
N LEU A 178 -0.82 19.54 -12.72
CA LEU A 178 -1.35 18.46 -11.88
C LEU A 178 -0.79 18.56 -10.45
N VAL A 179 0.53 18.68 -10.30
CA VAL A 179 1.17 18.75 -8.98
C VAL A 179 0.81 20.04 -8.25
N VAL A 180 0.75 21.17 -8.99
CA VAL A 180 0.28 22.45 -8.46
C VAL A 180 -1.17 22.32 -7.95
N ALA A 181 -2.05 21.67 -8.71
CA ALA A 181 -3.45 21.44 -8.38
C ALA A 181 -3.61 20.59 -7.13
N LEU A 182 -2.92 19.43 -7.06
CA LEU A 182 -2.99 18.54 -5.90
C LEU A 182 -2.55 19.28 -4.63
N LEU A 183 -1.42 19.99 -4.67
CA LEU A 183 -0.92 20.74 -3.52
C LEU A 183 -1.85 21.91 -3.14
N ALA A 184 -2.40 22.62 -4.13
CA ALA A 184 -3.33 23.72 -3.89
C ALA A 184 -4.64 23.25 -3.24
N VAL A 185 -5.17 22.09 -3.64
CA VAL A 185 -6.35 21.50 -3.00
C VAL A 185 -6.07 21.21 -1.53
N LEU A 186 -4.95 20.56 -1.21
CA LEU A 186 -4.56 20.29 0.18
C LEU A 186 -4.39 21.59 0.99
N LYS A 187 -3.74 22.61 0.42
CA LYS A 187 -3.55 23.93 1.07
C LYS A 187 -4.86 24.70 1.27
N SER A 188 -5.83 24.52 0.38
CA SER A 188 -7.16 25.10 0.55
C SER A 188 -7.90 24.51 1.77
N GLY A 189 -7.49 23.31 2.21
CA GLY A 189 -8.09 22.52 3.28
C GLY A 189 -9.07 21.45 2.78
N ALA A 190 -9.30 21.38 1.46
CA ALA A 190 -10.14 20.36 0.83
C ALA A 190 -9.33 19.09 0.49
N ALA A 191 -10.04 18.01 0.16
CA ALA A 191 -9.43 16.79 -0.36
C ALA A 191 -9.60 16.70 -1.87
N TYR A 192 -8.58 16.17 -2.57
CA TYR A 192 -8.69 15.98 -4.01
C TYR A 192 -9.32 14.63 -4.36
N VAL A 193 -10.06 14.61 -5.48
CA VAL A 193 -10.60 13.41 -6.10
C VAL A 193 -10.00 13.30 -7.50
N PRO A 194 -9.10 12.34 -7.78
CA PRO A 194 -8.52 12.19 -9.09
C PRO A 194 -9.53 11.57 -10.06
N LEU A 195 -9.69 12.24 -11.19
CA LEU A 195 -10.55 11.84 -12.30
C LEU A 195 -9.65 11.62 -13.51
N ASP A 196 -9.38 10.36 -13.85
CA ASP A 196 -8.54 10.06 -15.01
C ASP A 196 -9.31 10.38 -16.30
N PRO A 197 -8.83 11.32 -17.15
CA PRO A 197 -9.50 11.66 -18.40
C PRO A 197 -9.64 10.48 -19.37
N ALA A 198 -8.83 9.43 -19.23
CA ALA A 198 -8.90 8.22 -20.04
C ALA A 198 -10.03 7.26 -19.61
N TYR A 199 -10.71 7.51 -18.48
CA TYR A 199 -11.82 6.67 -18.05
C TYR A 199 -13.04 6.82 -18.96
N PRO A 200 -13.85 5.74 -19.11
CA PRO A 200 -15.12 5.83 -19.79
C PRO A 200 -16.00 6.92 -19.18
N ARG A 201 -16.72 7.67 -20.02
CA ARG A 201 -17.57 8.79 -19.61
C ARG A 201 -18.59 8.43 -18.53
N GLU A 202 -19.16 7.23 -18.60
CA GLU A 202 -20.12 6.71 -17.60
C GLU A 202 -19.47 6.51 -16.23
N ARG A 203 -18.20 6.08 -16.20
CA ARG A 203 -17.43 5.93 -14.97
C ARG A 203 -17.13 7.29 -14.35
N LEU A 204 -16.72 8.27 -15.16
CA LEU A 204 -16.53 9.64 -14.71
C LEU A 204 -17.82 10.25 -14.16
N ALA A 205 -18.96 9.96 -14.79
CA ALA A 205 -20.26 10.46 -14.35
C ALA A 205 -20.63 9.95 -12.95
N GLY A 206 -20.48 8.64 -12.73
CA GLY A 206 -20.71 8.04 -11.40
C GLY A 206 -19.74 8.57 -10.35
N MET A 207 -18.46 8.75 -10.68
CA MET A 207 -17.48 9.33 -9.75
C MET A 207 -17.80 10.79 -9.39
N LEU A 208 -18.24 11.60 -10.36
CA LEU A 208 -18.63 13.00 -10.14
C LEU A 208 -19.92 13.11 -9.33
N GLU A 209 -20.90 12.25 -9.60
CA GLU A 209 -22.14 12.14 -8.83
C GLU A 209 -21.84 11.78 -7.37
N ASP A 210 -21.04 10.73 -7.14
CA ASP A 210 -20.73 10.26 -5.79
C ASP A 210 -19.79 11.22 -5.02
N ALA A 211 -18.91 11.93 -5.72
CA ALA A 211 -18.00 12.90 -5.10
C ALA A 211 -18.68 14.21 -4.71
N ASP A 212 -19.75 14.62 -5.39
CA ASP A 212 -20.48 15.88 -5.16
C ASP A 212 -19.53 17.09 -4.96
N ALA A 213 -18.49 17.16 -5.79
CA ALA A 213 -17.45 18.17 -5.66
C ALA A 213 -17.93 19.52 -6.21
N PRO A 214 -17.95 20.62 -5.42
CA PRO A 214 -18.40 21.93 -5.91
C PRO A 214 -17.48 22.55 -6.95
N VAL A 215 -16.21 22.14 -7.00
CA VAL A 215 -15.18 22.66 -7.91
C VAL A 215 -14.49 21.51 -8.61
N LEU A 216 -14.24 21.68 -9.91
CA LEU A 216 -13.48 20.75 -10.73
C LEU A 216 -12.34 21.48 -11.45
N LEU A 217 -11.11 21.00 -11.27
CA LEU A 217 -9.91 21.50 -11.94
C LEU A 217 -9.66 20.69 -13.21
N THR A 218 -9.43 21.36 -14.33
CA THR A 218 -9.12 20.68 -15.60
C THR A 218 -8.31 21.58 -16.56
N HIS A 219 -8.08 21.10 -17.78
CA HIS A 219 -7.59 21.90 -18.90
C HIS A 219 -8.69 22.05 -19.95
N GLU A 220 -8.67 23.12 -20.75
CA GLU A 220 -9.76 23.47 -21.67
C GLU A 220 -10.06 22.33 -22.67
N HIS A 221 -9.01 21.67 -23.17
CA HIS A 221 -9.14 20.55 -24.11
C HIS A 221 -9.80 19.30 -23.51
N LEU A 222 -9.74 19.12 -22.18
CA LEU A 222 -10.34 17.98 -21.46
C LEU A 222 -11.82 18.19 -21.10
N LYS A 223 -12.36 19.41 -21.24
CA LYS A 223 -13.78 19.66 -20.94
C LYS A 223 -14.73 18.77 -21.74
N SER A 224 -14.35 18.42 -22.96
CA SER A 224 -15.16 17.57 -23.84
C SER A 224 -15.32 16.13 -23.34
N VAL A 225 -14.37 15.63 -22.53
CA VAL A 225 -14.45 14.28 -21.94
C VAL A 225 -15.32 14.24 -20.68
N LEU A 226 -15.53 15.40 -20.05
CA LEU A 226 -16.35 15.49 -18.84
C LEU A 226 -17.83 15.22 -19.16
N PRO A 227 -18.51 14.36 -18.38
CA PRO A 227 -19.96 14.24 -18.44
C PRO A 227 -20.63 15.51 -17.90
N GLN A 228 -21.95 15.62 -18.07
CA GLN A 228 -22.70 16.71 -17.45
C GLN A 228 -22.62 16.57 -15.91
N HIS A 229 -22.32 17.67 -15.23
CA HIS A 229 -22.17 17.75 -13.78
C HIS A 229 -22.46 19.17 -13.28
N ASP A 230 -22.63 19.35 -11.98
CA ASP A 230 -22.96 20.64 -11.36
C ASP A 230 -21.73 21.40 -10.82
N SER A 231 -20.55 20.77 -10.82
CA SER A 231 -19.30 21.40 -10.38
C SER A 231 -18.94 22.65 -11.19
N ARG A 232 -18.43 23.67 -10.52
CA ARG A 232 -17.79 24.82 -11.18
C ARG A 232 -16.45 24.39 -11.76
N VAL A 233 -16.35 24.37 -13.09
CA VAL A 233 -15.10 24.04 -13.80
C VAL A 233 -14.14 25.23 -13.79
N LEU A 234 -12.89 24.99 -13.42
CA LEU A 234 -11.77 25.92 -13.56
C LEU A 234 -10.72 25.30 -14.48
N CYS A 235 -10.47 25.93 -15.63
CA CYS A 235 -9.51 25.47 -16.61
C CYS A 235 -8.16 26.15 -16.37
N LEU A 236 -7.17 25.40 -15.88
CA LEU A 236 -5.89 25.97 -15.41
C LEU A 236 -5.04 26.56 -16.53
N ASP A 237 -5.16 26.05 -17.75
CA ASP A 237 -4.41 26.49 -18.93
C ASP A 237 -4.95 27.79 -19.54
N SER A 238 -6.27 28.03 -19.44
CA SER A 238 -6.90 29.24 -19.99
C SER A 238 -7.25 30.31 -18.95
N GLN A 239 -7.38 29.93 -17.68
CA GLN A 239 -7.81 30.83 -16.59
C GLN A 239 -6.72 31.08 -15.54
N TRP A 240 -5.45 30.80 -15.88
CA TRP A 240 -4.34 31.00 -14.95
C TRP A 240 -4.20 32.46 -14.50
N ASP A 241 -4.53 33.44 -15.35
CA ASP A 241 -4.41 34.86 -15.00
C ASP A 241 -5.32 35.24 -13.81
N ASP A 242 -6.53 34.67 -13.74
CA ASP A 242 -7.44 34.85 -12.59
C ASP A 242 -6.83 34.25 -11.32
N VAL A 243 -6.19 33.09 -11.43
CA VAL A 243 -5.48 32.43 -10.31
C VAL A 243 -4.26 33.24 -9.88
N ALA A 244 -3.47 33.72 -10.84
CA ALA A 244 -2.23 34.44 -10.60
C ALA A 244 -2.45 35.82 -9.95
N ALA A 245 -3.67 36.36 -9.99
CA ALA A 245 -4.05 37.58 -9.28
C ALA A 245 -4.17 37.40 -7.75
N HIS A 246 -4.29 36.15 -7.25
CA HIS A 246 -4.33 35.87 -5.82
C HIS A 246 -2.94 35.95 -5.16
N SER A 247 -2.92 36.02 -3.82
CA SER A 247 -1.67 36.09 -3.04
C SER A 247 -0.80 34.85 -3.24
N ARG A 248 0.51 35.06 -3.22
CA ARG A 248 1.54 34.02 -3.24
C ARG A 248 1.91 33.52 -1.85
N ASP A 249 1.44 34.20 -0.80
CA ASP A 249 1.74 33.87 0.58
C ASP A 249 1.01 32.61 1.03
N SER A 250 1.63 31.88 1.96
CA SER A 250 1.02 30.72 2.60
C SER A 250 -0.32 31.08 3.25
N LEU A 251 -1.26 30.15 3.19
CA LEU A 251 -2.59 30.32 3.74
C LEU A 251 -2.60 29.92 5.22
N PRO A 252 -3.46 30.54 6.05
CA PRO A 252 -3.73 30.01 7.39
C PRO A 252 -4.28 28.58 7.29
N LEU A 253 -3.78 27.69 8.15
CA LEU A 253 -4.23 26.31 8.22
C LEU A 253 -5.72 26.25 8.60
N LEU A 254 -6.53 25.53 7.81
CA LEU A 254 -7.95 25.30 8.10
C LEU A 254 -8.26 23.83 8.40
N ALA A 255 -7.58 22.91 7.71
CA ALA A 255 -7.74 21.48 7.91
C ALA A 255 -6.86 21.00 9.08
N GLY A 256 -7.43 20.14 9.91
CA GLY A 256 -6.65 19.37 10.90
C GLY A 256 -6.10 18.07 10.30
N PRO A 257 -5.27 17.35 11.05
CA PRO A 257 -4.66 16.08 10.59
C PRO A 257 -5.69 14.99 10.26
N ASP A 258 -6.86 14.99 10.90
CA ASP A 258 -7.89 13.98 10.63
C ASP A 258 -8.83 14.36 9.47
N ALA A 259 -8.65 15.56 8.89
CA ALA A 259 -9.39 15.93 7.69
C ALA A 259 -8.97 15.04 6.51
N PRO A 260 -9.91 14.73 5.59
CA PRO A 260 -9.59 14.05 4.33
C PRO A 260 -8.50 14.81 3.55
N ALA A 261 -7.51 14.08 3.04
CA ALA A 261 -6.48 14.59 2.13
C ALA A 261 -6.80 14.23 0.67
N TYR A 262 -7.28 13.00 0.45
CA TYR A 262 -7.67 12.54 -0.89
C TYR A 262 -8.72 11.43 -0.84
N VAL A 263 -9.40 11.23 -1.96
CA VAL A 263 -10.36 10.14 -2.14
C VAL A 263 -10.02 9.39 -3.43
N ILE A 264 -9.65 8.12 -3.34
CA ILE A 264 -9.40 7.27 -4.52
C ILE A 264 -10.61 6.35 -4.74
N PHE A 265 -11.15 6.33 -5.96
CA PHE A 265 -12.25 5.42 -6.29
C PHE A 265 -11.72 4.05 -6.71
N THR A 266 -12.12 3.01 -5.98
CA THR A 266 -11.81 1.61 -6.30
C THR A 266 -13.00 0.90 -6.97
N SER A 267 -12.74 -0.22 -7.64
CA SER A 267 -13.80 -1.06 -8.20
C SER A 267 -14.62 -1.68 -7.05
N GLY A 268 -15.83 -1.20 -6.82
CA GLY A 268 -16.71 -1.77 -5.82
C GLY A 268 -17.22 -3.15 -6.24
N SER A 269 -17.37 -4.07 -5.27
CA SER A 269 -17.94 -5.41 -5.49
C SER A 269 -19.38 -5.38 -6.05
N THR A 270 -20.07 -4.24 -5.94
CA THR A 270 -21.42 -4.00 -6.43
C THR A 270 -21.47 -3.39 -7.84
N GLY A 271 -20.32 -3.24 -8.52
CA GLY A 271 -20.21 -2.65 -9.86
C GLY A 271 -20.18 -1.12 -9.91
N ARG A 272 -20.67 -0.42 -8.87
CA ARG A 272 -20.44 1.02 -8.68
C ARG A 272 -19.10 1.25 -7.98
N PRO A 273 -18.22 2.13 -8.50
CA PRO A 273 -16.99 2.52 -7.82
C PRO A 273 -17.26 3.06 -6.41
N LYS A 274 -16.34 2.85 -5.47
CA LYS A 274 -16.43 3.38 -4.09
C LYS A 274 -15.22 4.25 -3.78
N GLY A 275 -15.45 5.43 -3.21
CA GLY A 275 -14.39 6.34 -2.79
C GLY A 275 -13.77 5.93 -1.45
N ALA A 276 -12.51 5.51 -1.46
CA ALA A 276 -11.71 5.30 -0.27
C ALA A 276 -11.11 6.64 0.20
N ILE A 277 -11.61 7.15 1.31
CA ILE A 277 -11.22 8.43 1.91
C ILE A 277 -10.00 8.21 2.79
N ASN A 278 -8.92 8.94 2.54
CA ASN A 278 -7.70 8.89 3.35
C ASN A 278 -7.45 10.26 4.00
N SER A 279 -7.17 10.27 5.31
CA SER A 279 -6.87 11.49 6.07
C SER A 279 -5.44 11.96 5.86
N HIS A 280 -5.16 13.22 6.26
CA HIS A 280 -3.79 13.72 6.35
C HIS A 280 -2.93 12.87 7.30
N SER A 281 -3.45 12.50 8.48
CA SER A 281 -2.73 11.69 9.47
C SER A 281 -2.32 10.32 8.93
N GLY A 282 -3.20 9.64 8.19
CA GLY A 282 -2.91 8.35 7.58
C GLY A 282 -1.76 8.42 6.57
N ILE A 283 -1.84 9.36 5.61
CA ILE A 283 -0.78 9.50 4.60
C ILE A 283 0.51 10.06 5.18
N VAL A 284 0.46 10.99 6.14
CA VAL A 284 1.66 11.50 6.81
C VAL A 284 2.40 10.37 7.53
N ASN A 285 1.69 9.52 8.28
CA ASN A 285 2.29 8.36 8.94
C ASN A 285 3.01 7.47 7.91
N ARG A 286 2.33 7.15 6.80
CA ARG A 286 2.88 6.34 5.72
C ARG A 286 4.16 6.93 5.11
N LEU A 287 4.20 8.25 4.90
CA LEU A 287 5.36 8.93 4.29
C LEU A 287 6.53 9.12 5.26
N LEU A 288 6.25 9.39 6.54
CA LEU A 288 7.28 9.48 7.57
C LEU A 288 7.93 8.12 7.84
N TRP A 289 7.13 7.05 7.88
CA TRP A 289 7.65 5.68 7.90
C TRP A 289 8.54 5.42 6.67
N MET A 290 8.07 5.78 5.46
CA MET A 290 8.85 5.58 4.23
C MET A 290 10.18 6.35 4.27
N GLN A 291 10.16 7.57 4.81
CA GLN A 291 11.37 8.37 4.99
C GLN A 291 12.33 7.75 6.01
N GLN A 292 11.83 7.24 7.12
CA GLN A 292 12.65 6.58 8.14
C GLN A 292 13.29 5.29 7.60
N GLN A 293 12.53 4.47 6.85
CA GLN A 293 13.00 3.19 6.33
C GLN A 293 13.93 3.34 5.12
N TYR A 294 13.61 4.23 4.19
CA TYR A 294 14.33 4.30 2.91
C TYR A 294 15.22 5.53 2.75
N GLY A 295 15.06 6.58 3.55
CA GLY A 295 15.97 7.73 3.59
C GLY A 295 16.14 8.47 2.26
N LEU A 296 15.11 9.13 1.77
CA LEU A 296 15.23 10.00 0.58
C LEU A 296 16.05 11.24 0.94
N SER A 297 16.99 11.63 0.06
CA SER A 297 17.81 12.83 0.22
C SER A 297 17.56 13.86 -0.90
N PRO A 298 18.02 15.11 -0.74
CA PRO A 298 17.96 16.11 -1.82
C PRO A 298 18.69 15.72 -3.11
N ASP A 299 19.62 14.76 -3.06
CA ASP A 299 20.34 14.26 -4.25
C ASP A 299 19.54 13.20 -5.01
N ASP A 300 18.42 12.74 -4.46
CA ASP A 300 17.58 11.73 -5.08
C ASP A 300 16.58 12.33 -6.09
N THR A 301 16.22 11.49 -7.06
CA THR A 301 15.18 11.81 -8.04
C THR A 301 14.13 10.70 -8.05
N VAL A 302 12.89 11.08 -7.76
CA VAL A 302 11.72 10.19 -7.79
C VAL A 302 11.01 10.34 -9.12
N LEU A 303 10.65 9.21 -9.74
CA LEU A 303 9.83 9.20 -10.95
C LEU A 303 8.34 9.08 -10.61
N GLN A 304 7.56 10.06 -11.04
CA GLN A 304 6.11 9.99 -11.07
C GLN A 304 5.67 9.35 -12.40
N LYS A 305 5.24 8.10 -12.33
CA LYS A 305 4.71 7.39 -13.51
C LYS A 305 3.39 6.70 -13.25
N THR A 306 3.02 6.46 -12.00
CA THR A 306 1.77 5.78 -11.70
C THR A 306 0.60 6.70 -12.03
N PRO A 307 -0.48 6.25 -12.70
CA PRO A 307 -1.63 7.09 -12.92
C PRO A 307 -2.18 7.62 -11.59
N PHE A 308 -2.50 8.92 -11.52
CA PHE A 308 -2.83 9.59 -10.26
C PHE A 308 -4.17 9.15 -9.64
N SER A 309 -4.95 8.36 -10.39
CA SER A 309 -6.14 7.65 -9.92
C SER A 309 -5.82 6.39 -9.09
N PHE A 310 -4.55 6.00 -8.97
CA PHE A 310 -4.10 4.94 -8.05
C PHE A 310 -3.34 5.55 -6.88
N ASP A 311 -3.58 5.02 -5.69
CA ASP A 311 -3.02 5.47 -4.42
C ASP A 311 -1.48 5.43 -4.34
N VAL A 312 -0.82 4.50 -5.04
CA VAL A 312 0.65 4.47 -5.16
C VAL A 312 1.23 5.80 -5.66
N SER A 313 0.51 6.51 -6.54
CA SER A 313 0.96 7.82 -7.04
C SER A 313 1.10 8.86 -5.92
N VAL A 314 0.38 8.70 -4.80
CA VAL A 314 0.37 9.66 -3.69
C VAL A 314 1.78 9.82 -3.12
N TRP A 315 2.49 8.72 -2.85
CA TRP A 315 3.86 8.85 -2.35
C TRP A 315 4.83 9.30 -3.44
N GLU A 316 4.60 8.95 -4.72
CA GLU A 316 5.41 9.46 -5.83
C GLU A 316 5.34 11.00 -5.87
N PHE A 317 4.15 11.58 -5.66
CA PHE A 317 3.97 13.04 -5.62
C PHE A 317 4.60 13.67 -4.38
N PHE A 318 4.30 13.17 -3.19
CA PHE A 318 4.52 13.95 -1.98
C PHE A 318 5.78 13.59 -1.18
N TRP A 319 6.26 12.35 -1.25
CA TRP A 319 7.49 11.95 -0.56
C TRP A 319 8.73 12.77 -0.99
N PRO A 320 9.02 12.96 -2.29
CA PRO A 320 10.14 13.81 -2.70
C PRO A 320 9.97 15.27 -2.25
N LEU A 321 8.75 15.79 -2.36
CA LEU A 321 8.47 17.20 -2.07
C LEU A 321 8.55 17.55 -0.57
N MET A 322 8.40 16.58 0.33
CA MET A 322 8.59 16.81 1.77
C MET A 322 10.04 16.63 2.23
N THR A 323 10.93 16.09 1.39
CA THR A 323 12.31 15.75 1.76
C THR A 323 13.37 16.62 1.07
N GLY A 324 12.98 17.36 0.03
CA GLY A 324 13.89 18.20 -0.75
C GLY A 324 14.42 17.51 -2.00
N ALA A 325 14.01 16.27 -2.26
CA ALA A 325 14.36 15.53 -3.47
C ALA A 325 13.63 16.08 -4.70
N ARG A 326 14.07 15.65 -5.88
CA ARG A 326 13.48 16.07 -7.15
C ARG A 326 12.39 15.11 -7.61
N LEU A 327 11.27 15.64 -8.08
CA LEU A 327 10.20 14.88 -8.72
C LEU A 327 10.24 15.04 -10.24
N VAL A 328 10.33 13.95 -10.98
CA VAL A 328 10.28 13.93 -12.45
C VAL A 328 8.98 13.27 -12.89
N LEU A 329 8.21 13.95 -13.74
CA LEU A 329 6.98 13.41 -14.30
C LEU A 329 7.26 12.72 -15.64
N ALA A 330 6.81 11.47 -15.80
CA ALA A 330 6.75 10.83 -17.12
C ALA A 330 5.67 11.50 -18.00
N LYS A 331 5.75 11.37 -19.33
CA LYS A 331 4.68 11.83 -20.23
C LYS A 331 3.37 11.05 -20.02
N PRO A 332 2.18 11.63 -20.33
CA PRO A 332 0.93 10.89 -20.41
C PRO A 332 1.09 9.61 -21.25
N GLY A 333 0.56 8.47 -20.76
CA GLY A 333 0.73 7.15 -21.38
C GLY A 333 2.14 6.52 -21.27
N GLY A 334 3.19 7.28 -20.98
CA GLY A 334 4.57 6.78 -20.94
C GLY A 334 4.86 5.71 -19.89
N HIS A 335 3.98 5.53 -18.91
CA HIS A 335 4.09 4.49 -17.90
C HIS A 335 3.86 3.06 -18.44
N GLN A 336 3.32 2.94 -19.66
CA GLN A 336 3.08 1.67 -20.35
C GLN A 336 4.18 1.33 -21.37
N ASP A 337 5.18 2.20 -21.53
CA ASP A 337 6.25 2.09 -22.52
C ASP A 337 7.59 1.84 -21.79
N PRO A 338 8.01 0.56 -21.66
CA PRO A 338 9.26 0.21 -20.98
C PRO A 338 10.50 0.89 -21.56
N ALA A 339 10.62 0.97 -22.89
CA ALA A 339 11.76 1.57 -23.56
C ALA A 339 11.86 3.07 -23.27
N TYR A 340 10.72 3.78 -23.28
CA TYR A 340 10.67 5.18 -22.84
C TYR A 340 11.08 5.35 -21.37
N LEU A 341 10.65 4.45 -20.48
CA LEU A 341 11.04 4.50 -19.08
C LEU A 341 12.54 4.33 -18.90
N VAL A 342 13.19 3.40 -19.61
CA VAL A 342 14.65 3.24 -19.58
C VAL A 342 15.35 4.53 -19.97
N SER A 343 14.94 5.16 -21.09
CA SER A 343 15.50 6.43 -21.55
C SER A 343 15.32 7.53 -20.51
N LEU A 344 14.10 7.70 -19.99
CA LEU A 344 13.79 8.75 -19.00
C LEU A 344 14.56 8.55 -17.69
N ILE A 345 14.63 7.32 -17.17
CA ILE A 345 15.36 6.99 -15.93
C ILE A 345 16.85 7.31 -16.10
N SER A 346 17.42 6.99 -17.26
CA SER A 346 18.81 7.27 -17.59
C SER A 346 19.07 8.78 -17.70
N GLU A 347 18.30 9.49 -18.51
CA GLU A 347 18.45 10.93 -18.77
C GLU A 347 18.27 11.77 -17.51
N GLN A 348 17.27 11.42 -16.69
CA GLN A 348 16.89 12.15 -15.49
C GLN A 348 17.56 11.61 -14.23
N ARG A 349 18.42 10.59 -14.35
CA ARG A 349 19.13 9.93 -13.25
C ARG A 349 18.19 9.55 -12.10
N VAL A 350 17.04 8.99 -12.44
CA VAL A 350 16.03 8.57 -11.45
C VAL A 350 16.65 7.55 -10.49
N SER A 351 16.53 7.81 -9.19
CA SER A 351 17.03 6.91 -8.14
C SER A 351 15.94 6.06 -7.53
N THR A 352 14.68 6.50 -7.61
CA THR A 352 13.56 5.83 -6.93
C THR A 352 12.32 5.81 -7.82
N LEU A 353 11.71 4.63 -7.96
CA LEU A 353 10.46 4.45 -8.71
C LEU A 353 9.67 3.25 -8.21
N HIS A 354 8.40 3.22 -8.58
CA HIS A 354 7.49 2.10 -8.36
C HIS A 354 7.39 1.17 -9.57
N PHE A 355 7.09 -0.11 -9.38
CA PHE A 355 6.49 -0.96 -10.41
C PHE A 355 5.37 -1.82 -9.83
N VAL A 356 4.36 -2.10 -10.65
CA VAL A 356 3.57 -3.31 -10.48
C VAL A 356 4.41 -4.49 -11.01
N PRO A 357 4.43 -5.67 -10.36
CA PRO A 357 5.27 -6.81 -10.76
C PRO A 357 5.19 -7.19 -12.25
N SER A 358 3.99 -7.16 -12.85
CA SER A 358 3.79 -7.34 -14.28
C SER A 358 4.57 -6.34 -15.15
N MET A 359 4.58 -5.06 -14.77
CA MET A 359 5.35 -4.02 -15.46
C MET A 359 6.86 -4.13 -15.18
N LEU A 360 7.29 -4.51 -13.98
CA LEU A 360 8.71 -4.77 -13.69
C LEU A 360 9.26 -5.85 -14.62
N ARG A 361 8.48 -6.92 -14.86
CA ARG A 361 8.88 -7.99 -15.79
C ARG A 361 9.13 -7.45 -17.19
N ALA A 362 8.21 -6.66 -17.73
CA ALA A 362 8.37 -6.07 -19.06
C ALA A 362 9.57 -5.11 -19.11
N PHE A 363 9.74 -4.28 -18.07
CA PHE A 363 10.87 -3.36 -17.94
C PHE A 363 12.23 -4.07 -17.97
N LEU A 364 12.37 -5.21 -17.29
CA LEU A 364 13.61 -5.98 -17.25
C LEU A 364 13.96 -6.69 -18.59
N GLU A 365 13.08 -6.67 -19.59
CA GLU A 365 13.40 -7.14 -20.95
C GLU A 365 14.08 -6.05 -21.79
N GLU A 366 14.00 -4.79 -21.38
CA GLU A 366 14.48 -3.68 -22.20
C GLU A 366 16.01 -3.54 -22.15
N PRO A 367 16.66 -3.23 -23.29
CA PRO A 367 18.09 -3.00 -23.31
C PRO A 367 18.46 -1.71 -22.56
N GLY A 368 19.55 -1.73 -21.80
CA GLY A 368 20.08 -0.55 -21.11
C GLY A 368 19.65 -0.43 -19.65
N VAL A 369 18.80 -1.33 -19.14
CA VAL A 369 18.45 -1.40 -17.71
C VAL A 369 19.69 -1.58 -16.82
N GLU A 370 20.71 -2.28 -17.32
CA GLU A 370 21.98 -2.51 -16.65
C GLU A 370 22.83 -1.23 -16.49
N LYS A 371 22.51 -0.18 -17.26
CA LYS A 371 23.24 1.09 -17.28
C LYS A 371 22.62 2.19 -16.41
N LEU A 372 21.52 1.89 -15.73
CA LEU A 372 20.74 2.84 -14.94
C LEU A 372 21.42 3.19 -13.60
N SER A 373 22.67 3.63 -13.64
CA SER A 373 23.57 3.83 -12.47
C SER A 373 23.04 4.75 -11.36
N GLY A 374 22.02 5.58 -11.63
CA GLY A 374 21.34 6.38 -10.61
C GLY A 374 20.35 5.58 -9.75
N LEU A 375 19.90 4.42 -10.23
CA LEU A 375 18.83 3.64 -9.65
C LEU A 375 19.27 2.99 -8.32
N ARG A 376 18.47 3.23 -7.28
CA ARG A 376 18.70 2.75 -5.91
C ARG A 376 17.53 1.96 -5.35
N ARG A 377 16.30 2.44 -5.57
CA ARG A 377 15.11 1.87 -4.93
C ARG A 377 14.03 1.56 -5.96
N VAL A 378 13.73 0.28 -6.10
CA VAL A 378 12.65 -0.25 -6.94
C VAL A 378 11.54 -0.76 -6.02
N MET A 379 10.54 0.08 -5.80
CA MET A 379 9.38 -0.28 -4.97
C MET A 379 8.41 -1.12 -5.80
N CYS A 380 7.93 -2.24 -5.28
CA CYS A 380 6.96 -3.11 -5.95
C CYS A 380 5.71 -3.32 -5.10
N SER A 381 4.53 -3.08 -5.66
CA SER A 381 3.25 -3.39 -5.00
C SER A 381 2.10 -3.54 -6.00
N GLY A 382 0.93 -3.96 -5.52
CA GLY A 382 -0.30 -4.11 -6.31
C GLY A 382 -0.54 -5.52 -6.88
N GLU A 383 0.48 -6.38 -6.92
CA GLU A 383 0.35 -7.80 -7.25
C GLU A 383 1.31 -8.62 -6.36
N ALA A 384 1.13 -9.94 -6.32
CA ALA A 384 2.10 -10.84 -5.69
C ALA A 384 3.45 -10.76 -6.43
N LEU A 385 4.52 -10.43 -5.71
CA LEU A 385 5.87 -10.33 -6.25
C LEU A 385 6.59 -11.70 -6.23
N PRO A 386 6.85 -12.34 -7.39
CA PRO A 386 7.49 -13.66 -7.41
C PRO A 386 8.99 -13.55 -7.07
N ALA A 387 9.49 -14.45 -6.22
CA ALA A 387 10.92 -14.48 -5.85
C ALA A 387 11.88 -14.60 -7.05
N GLU A 388 11.46 -15.30 -8.11
CA GLU A 388 12.24 -15.40 -9.36
C GLU A 388 12.39 -14.04 -10.06
N LEU A 389 11.35 -13.19 -10.02
CA LEU A 389 11.41 -11.86 -10.61
C LEU A 389 12.39 -10.97 -9.84
N VAL A 390 12.42 -11.07 -8.51
CA VAL A 390 13.38 -10.37 -7.65
C VAL A 390 14.81 -10.79 -7.95
N ARG A 391 15.08 -12.11 -8.04
CA ARG A 391 16.41 -12.63 -8.44
C ARG A 391 16.84 -12.09 -9.81
N ARG A 392 15.92 -12.09 -10.77
CA ARG A 392 16.20 -11.56 -12.11
C ARG A 392 16.48 -10.05 -12.10
N ALA A 393 15.73 -9.28 -11.31
CA ALA A 393 15.96 -7.85 -11.15
C ALA A 393 17.37 -7.58 -10.60
N HIS A 394 17.78 -8.26 -9.53
CA HIS A 394 19.14 -8.12 -8.99
C HIS A 394 20.25 -8.58 -9.94
N ALA A 395 19.97 -9.53 -10.84
CA ALA A 395 20.94 -9.98 -11.82
C ALA A 395 21.17 -8.98 -12.98
N LEU A 396 20.15 -8.17 -13.30
CA LEU A 396 20.17 -7.26 -14.47
C LEU A 396 20.37 -5.80 -14.09
N LEU A 397 19.78 -5.35 -12.99
CA LEU A 397 19.87 -3.97 -12.53
C LEU A 397 21.26 -3.68 -11.92
N PRO A 398 21.65 -2.39 -11.85
CA PRO A 398 22.88 -2.00 -11.18
C PRO A 398 22.94 -2.50 -9.74
N ALA A 399 24.14 -2.81 -9.24
CA ALA A 399 24.34 -3.33 -7.89
C ALA A 399 23.85 -2.38 -6.76
N SER A 400 23.61 -1.11 -7.07
CA SER A 400 23.01 -0.14 -6.15
C SER A 400 21.49 -0.29 -6.00
N ALA A 401 20.83 -1.01 -6.90
CA ALA A 401 19.38 -1.13 -6.94
C ALA A 401 18.88 -2.24 -6.01
N GLU A 402 18.07 -1.84 -5.04
CA GLU A 402 17.32 -2.72 -4.15
C GLU A 402 15.87 -2.82 -4.62
N VAL A 403 15.28 -4.01 -4.49
CA VAL A 403 13.87 -4.27 -4.80
C VAL A 403 13.13 -4.42 -3.49
N HIS A 404 12.11 -3.60 -3.26
CA HIS A 404 11.32 -3.63 -2.03
C HIS A 404 9.90 -4.09 -2.35
N ASN A 405 9.40 -5.08 -1.62
CA ASN A 405 8.03 -5.53 -1.74
C ASN A 405 7.16 -4.78 -0.73
N LEU A 406 6.12 -4.11 -1.21
CA LEU A 406 5.15 -3.39 -0.40
C LEU A 406 3.77 -3.97 -0.65
N TYR A 407 2.93 -3.94 0.38
CA TYR A 407 1.54 -4.37 0.27
C TYR A 407 0.65 -3.48 1.12
N GLY A 408 -0.46 -3.03 0.53
CA GLY A 408 -1.63 -2.57 1.25
C GLY A 408 -2.80 -2.27 0.31
N PRO A 409 -4.02 -2.22 0.86
CA PRO A 409 -5.19 -1.77 0.15
C PRO A 409 -5.30 -0.24 0.19
N THR A 410 -6.07 0.33 -0.74
CA THR A 410 -6.32 1.78 -0.84
C THR A 410 -6.97 2.37 0.41
N GLU A 411 -7.73 1.57 1.15
CA GLU A 411 -8.38 1.92 2.40
C GLU A 411 -7.39 2.16 3.56
N ALA A 412 -6.11 1.81 3.40
CA ALA A 412 -5.12 1.84 4.47
C ALA A 412 -3.94 2.81 4.23
N ALA A 413 -4.16 3.86 3.45
CA ALA A 413 -3.14 4.83 3.05
C ALA A 413 -1.95 4.17 2.31
N VAL A 414 -2.25 3.56 1.17
CA VAL A 414 -1.31 2.97 0.19
C VAL A 414 -0.74 1.60 0.59
N ASP A 415 0.20 1.52 1.54
CA ASP A 415 0.84 0.25 1.92
C ASP A 415 0.94 0.12 3.45
N VAL A 416 0.73 -1.08 3.98
CA VAL A 416 0.72 -1.41 5.42
C VAL A 416 1.79 -2.41 5.85
N SER A 417 2.41 -3.12 4.90
CA SER A 417 3.49 -4.06 5.18
C SER A 417 4.57 -3.96 4.12
N PHE A 418 5.79 -4.28 4.51
CA PHE A 418 6.97 -4.21 3.66
C PHE A 418 7.85 -5.44 3.85
N TRP A 419 8.63 -5.77 2.82
CA TRP A 419 9.64 -6.81 2.85
C TRP A 419 10.81 -6.42 1.94
N HIS A 420 12.02 -6.75 2.36
CA HIS A 420 13.27 -6.49 1.63
C HIS A 420 13.74 -7.71 0.84
#